data_AF-A0A957F262-F1
#
_entry.id   AF-A0A957F262-F1
#
_cell.length_a   1.000
_cell.length_b   1.000
_cell.length_c   1.000
_cell.angle_alpha   90.00
_cell.angle_beta   90.00
_cell.angle_gamma   90.00
#
_symmetry.space_group_name_H-M   'P 1'
#
loop_
_entity.id
_entity.type
_entity.pdbx_description
1 polymer ?
#
loop_
_entity_poly.entity_id
_entity_poly.type
_entity_poly.pdbx_seq_one_letter_code
_entity_poly.pdbx_strand_id
1 'polypeptide(L)'
;HTVSARLAGAPMDVILLGADMPRTLYFDNQVTPRQHIGRSLGGPVYSGPGLLLGIGWLLLAPDGTAVRYLGEVWALAHGGIFLGAFAPLQIVDGGVILKWALVLRGHGEAQAERIVRRLAVGVGVILVVVMGAWLVWR
;
A
#
# COMPACT_ATOMS: atom_id res chain seq x y z
N HIS A 1 -4.77 6.54 6.64
CA HIS A 1 -4.37 7.76 5.90
C HIS A 1 -4.87 9.08 6.48
N THR A 2 -6.14 9.22 6.88
CA THR A 2 -6.66 10.50 7.42
C THR A 2 -5.82 11.06 8.56
N VAL A 3 -5.49 10.21 9.55
CA VAL A 3 -4.66 10.60 10.68
C VAL A 3 -3.25 10.97 10.24
N SER A 4 -2.58 10.13 9.44
CA SER A 4 -1.21 10.37 8.99
C SER A 4 -1.08 11.63 8.13
N ALA A 5 -2.06 11.91 7.27
CA ALA A 5 -2.13 13.12 6.45
C ALA A 5 -2.27 14.39 7.32
N ARG A 6 -3.12 14.36 8.35
CA ARG A 6 -3.25 15.47 9.31
C ARG A 6 -1.96 15.70 10.10
N LEU A 7 -1.33 14.63 10.60
CA LEU A 7 -0.05 14.71 11.33
C LEU A 7 1.10 15.22 10.44
N ALA A 8 1.04 14.95 9.13
CA ALA A 8 1.96 15.52 8.17
C ALA A 8 1.70 17.01 7.87
N GLY A 9 0.66 17.64 8.45
CA GLY A 9 0.28 19.02 8.14
C GLY A 9 -0.27 19.17 6.72
N ALA A 10 -0.83 18.10 6.17
CA ALA A 10 -1.27 18.03 4.78
C ALA A 10 -2.53 17.14 4.70
N PRO A 11 -3.66 17.60 5.26
CA PRO A 11 -4.87 16.79 5.40
C PRO A 11 -5.46 16.36 4.04
N MET A 12 -6.29 15.33 4.08
CA MET A 12 -7.08 14.86 2.92
C MET A 12 -8.37 15.65 2.83
N ASP A 13 -8.87 15.89 1.62
CA ASP A 13 -10.12 16.63 1.40
C ASP A 13 -11.32 15.68 1.29
N VAL A 14 -11.17 14.58 0.53
CA VAL A 14 -12.26 13.64 0.26
C VAL A 14 -11.77 12.20 0.33
N ILE A 15 -12.62 11.32 0.87
CA ILE A 15 -12.47 9.88 0.79
C ILE A 15 -13.60 9.33 -0.07
N LEU A 16 -13.26 8.71 -1.19
CA LEU A 16 -14.22 8.04 -2.05
C LEU A 16 -14.18 6.54 -1.76
N LEU A 17 -15.28 6.00 -1.25
CA LEU A 17 -15.39 4.57 -0.90
C LEU A 17 -16.06 3.72 -2.00
N GLY A 18 -16.83 4.32 -2.91
CA GLY A 18 -17.75 3.62 -3.81
C GLY A 18 -17.45 3.69 -5.30
N ALA A 19 -16.22 3.98 -5.73
CA ALA A 19 -15.85 4.09 -7.15
C ALA A 19 -14.60 3.23 -7.43
N ASP A 20 -14.80 1.99 -7.89
CA ASP A 20 -13.80 0.96 -8.20
C ASP A 20 -12.86 0.57 -7.04
N MET A 21 -11.95 1.48 -6.65
CA MET A 21 -11.06 1.33 -5.51
C MET A 21 -11.21 2.52 -4.55
N PRO A 22 -11.25 2.28 -3.23
CA PRO A 22 -11.22 3.35 -2.25
C PRO A 22 -10.01 4.26 -2.50
N ARG A 23 -10.25 5.55 -2.66
CA ARG A 23 -9.18 6.52 -2.95
C ARG A 23 -9.38 7.80 -2.18
N THR A 24 -8.27 8.46 -1.93
CA THR A 24 -8.24 9.71 -1.21
C THR A 24 -7.87 10.84 -2.16
N LEU A 25 -8.64 11.92 -2.12
CA LEU A 25 -8.42 13.08 -2.99
C LEU A 25 -7.84 14.24 -2.19
N TYR A 26 -6.95 14.95 -2.88
CA TYR A 26 -6.30 16.17 -2.42
C TYR A 26 -6.53 17.22 -3.48
N PHE A 27 -7.22 18.30 -3.14
CA PHE A 27 -7.41 19.44 -4.03
C PHE A 27 -6.13 20.28 -4.12
N ASP A 28 -5.40 20.37 -3.01
CA ASP A 28 -4.04 20.90 -2.99
C ASP A 28 -3.00 19.77 -2.85
N ASN A 29 -2.28 19.57 -3.95
CA ASN A 29 -1.21 18.60 -4.04
C ASN A 29 0.18 19.25 -4.14
N GLN A 30 0.29 20.57 -4.01
CA GLN A 30 1.55 21.31 -3.99
C GLN A 30 2.15 21.31 -2.58
N VAL A 31 2.48 20.11 -2.09
CA VAL A 31 3.04 19.93 -0.75
C VAL A 31 4.49 19.43 -0.84
N THR A 32 5.21 19.55 0.27
CA THR A 32 6.61 19.11 0.30
C THR A 32 6.73 17.58 0.13
N PRO A 33 7.87 17.06 -0.37
CA PRO A 33 8.09 15.62 -0.49
C PRO A 33 7.87 14.84 0.83
N ARG A 34 8.26 15.43 1.98
CA ARG A 34 8.02 14.82 3.30
C ARG A 34 6.52 14.68 3.60
N GLN A 35 5.71 15.65 3.20
CA GLN A 35 4.27 15.61 3.40
C GLN A 35 3.60 14.53 2.54
N HIS A 36 4.04 14.37 1.27
CA HIS A 36 3.57 13.26 0.45
C HIS A 36 3.90 11.88 1.05
N ILE A 37 5.11 11.71 1.60
CA ILE A 37 5.49 10.48 2.31
C ILE A 37 4.59 10.29 3.53
N GLY A 38 4.46 11.31 4.39
CA GLY A 38 3.64 11.23 5.60
C GLY A 38 2.17 10.88 5.34
N ARG A 39 1.57 11.47 4.29
CA ARG A 39 0.21 11.12 3.81
C ARG A 39 0.08 9.63 3.47
N SER A 40 1.09 9.06 2.83
CA SER A 40 1.10 7.68 2.30
C SER A 40 1.43 6.63 3.35
N LEU A 41 2.10 7.00 4.46
CA LEU A 41 2.47 6.03 5.50
C LEU A 41 1.29 5.42 6.27
N GLY A 42 0.12 6.06 6.25
CA GLY A 42 -1.02 5.64 7.06
C GLY A 42 -1.55 4.23 6.72
N GLY A 43 -1.44 3.80 5.47
CA GLY A 43 -1.86 2.47 5.02
C GLY A 43 -0.94 1.37 5.57
N PRO A 44 0.37 1.39 5.26
CA PRO A 44 1.34 0.44 5.79
C PRO A 44 1.38 0.39 7.33
N VAL A 45 1.35 1.55 8.00
CA VAL A 45 1.42 1.63 9.46
C VAL A 45 0.16 1.08 10.13
N TYR A 46 -1.00 1.14 9.48
CA TYR A 46 -2.23 0.52 10.00
C TYR A 46 -2.29 -0.98 9.68
N SER A 47 -1.96 -1.34 8.44
CA SER A 47 -2.08 -2.72 7.95
C SER A 47 -1.07 -3.68 8.55
N GLY A 48 0.16 -3.24 8.83
CA GLY A 48 1.20 -4.06 9.44
C GLY A 48 0.82 -4.60 10.82
N PRO A 49 0.47 -3.74 11.80
CA PRO A 49 -0.03 -4.19 13.09
C PRO A 49 -1.30 -5.04 12.97
N GLY A 50 -2.22 -4.69 12.06
CA GLY A 50 -3.41 -5.51 11.80
C GLY A 50 -3.06 -6.94 11.36
N LEU A 51 -2.07 -7.10 10.47
CA LEU A 51 -1.56 -8.42 10.08
C LEU A 51 -0.98 -9.18 11.28
N LEU A 52 -0.13 -8.53 12.08
CA LEU A 52 0.49 -9.16 13.26
C LEU A 52 -0.56 -9.61 14.29
N LEU A 53 -1.59 -8.80 14.51
CA LEU A 53 -2.72 -9.16 15.36
C LEU A 53 -3.51 -10.35 14.78
N GLY A 54 -3.70 -10.38 13.46
CA GLY A 54 -4.33 -11.52 12.78
C GLY A 54 -3.52 -12.81 12.95
N ILE A 55 -2.20 -12.75 12.78
CA ILE A 55 -1.32 -13.90 13.01
C ILE A 55 -1.41 -14.34 14.48
N GLY A 56 -1.35 -13.39 15.42
CA GLY A 56 -1.50 -13.68 16.85
C GLY A 56 -2.84 -14.35 17.18
N TRP A 57 -3.93 -13.87 16.55
CA TRP A 57 -5.25 -14.50 16.66
C TRP A 57 -5.20 -15.94 16.16
N LEU A 58 -4.66 -16.19 14.95
CA LEU A 58 -4.58 -17.53 14.38
C LEU A 58 -3.78 -18.53 15.22
N LEU A 59 -2.72 -18.07 15.89
CA LEU A 59 -1.94 -18.90 16.80
C LEU A 59 -2.73 -19.36 18.04
N LEU A 60 -3.79 -18.65 18.40
CA LEU A 60 -4.60 -18.91 19.59
C LEU A 60 -5.96 -19.54 19.25
N ALA A 61 -6.45 -19.39 18.01
CA ALA A 61 -7.76 -19.85 17.62
C ALA A 61 -7.80 -21.36 17.33
N PRO A 62 -8.76 -22.11 17.92
CA PRO A 62 -8.92 -23.54 17.64
C PRO A 62 -9.26 -23.80 16.17
N ASP A 63 -8.72 -24.90 15.63
CA ASP A 63 -8.99 -25.38 14.28
C ASP A 63 -10.49 -25.62 14.04
N GLY A 64 -10.95 -25.37 12.80
CA GLY A 64 -12.32 -25.63 12.37
C GLY A 64 -13.39 -24.71 12.95
N THR A 65 -13.01 -23.64 13.66
CA THR A 65 -13.97 -22.71 14.28
C THR A 65 -14.21 -21.47 13.42
N ALA A 66 -15.41 -20.88 13.56
CA ALA A 66 -15.73 -19.58 12.94
C ALA A 66 -14.78 -18.46 13.41
N VAL A 67 -14.32 -18.54 14.67
CA VAL A 67 -13.35 -17.59 15.23
C VAL A 67 -12.03 -17.64 14.49
N ARG A 68 -11.53 -18.85 14.15
CA ARG A 68 -10.32 -18.98 13.35
C ARG A 68 -10.53 -18.45 11.94
N TYR A 69 -11.64 -18.78 11.29
CA TYR A 69 -11.97 -18.25 9.96
C TYR A 69 -11.96 -16.72 9.91
N LEU A 70 -12.54 -16.05 10.92
CA LEU A 70 -12.47 -14.58 11.02
C LEU A 70 -11.03 -14.07 11.16
N GLY A 71 -10.19 -14.76 11.94
CA GLY A 71 -8.76 -14.47 12.04
C GLY A 71 -8.03 -14.64 10.70
N GLU A 72 -8.39 -15.66 9.91
CA GLU A 72 -7.79 -15.92 8.59
C GLU A 72 -8.14 -14.81 7.62
N VAL A 73 -9.43 -14.43 7.55
CA VAL A 73 -9.90 -13.32 6.73
C VAL A 73 -9.23 -12.01 7.16
N TRP A 74 -9.11 -11.76 8.46
CA TRP A 74 -8.46 -10.57 9.00
C TRP A 74 -6.97 -10.49 8.60
N ALA A 75 -6.22 -11.56 8.85
CA ALA A 75 -4.80 -11.65 8.52
C ALA A 75 -4.58 -11.54 7.01
N LEU A 76 -5.39 -12.22 6.21
CA LEU A 76 -5.31 -12.17 4.75
C LEU A 76 -5.59 -10.76 4.22
N ALA A 77 -6.64 -10.11 4.70
CA ALA A 77 -7.00 -8.75 4.27
C ALA A 77 -5.90 -7.74 4.63
N HIS A 78 -5.45 -7.72 5.88
CA HIS A 78 -4.39 -6.80 6.31
C HIS A 78 -3.04 -7.13 5.67
N GLY A 79 -2.71 -8.42 5.50
CA GLY A 79 -1.49 -8.85 4.84
C GLY A 79 -1.45 -8.47 3.37
N GLY A 80 -2.55 -8.69 2.65
CA GLY A 80 -2.69 -8.27 1.26
C GLY A 80 -2.53 -6.76 1.09
N ILE A 81 -3.21 -5.97 1.92
CA ILE A 81 -3.07 -4.50 1.91
C ILE A 81 -1.66 -4.06 2.27
N PHE A 82 -1.05 -4.65 3.30
CA PHE A 82 0.30 -4.30 3.74
C PHE A 82 1.34 -4.56 2.65
N LEU A 83 1.33 -5.76 2.06
CA LEU A 83 2.24 -6.13 0.98
C LEU A 83 2.00 -5.25 -0.26
N GLY A 84 0.74 -5.05 -0.64
CA GLY A 84 0.36 -4.18 -1.75
C GLY A 84 0.81 -2.73 -1.55
N ALA A 85 0.75 -2.23 -0.32
CA ALA A 85 1.16 -0.87 0.01
C ALA A 85 2.69 -0.63 -0.11
N PHE A 86 3.52 -1.67 -0.20
CA PHE A 86 4.94 -1.53 -0.52
C PHE A 86 5.28 -1.73 -2.00
N ALA A 87 4.31 -2.12 -2.82
CA ALA A 87 4.55 -2.27 -4.24
C ALA A 87 4.96 -0.91 -4.85
N PRO A 88 5.97 -0.85 -5.74
CA PRO A 88 6.44 0.39 -6.34
C PRO A 88 5.50 0.85 -7.48
N LEU A 89 4.19 0.88 -7.25
CA LEU A 89 3.17 1.29 -8.21
C LEU A 89 2.75 2.74 -7.94
N GLN A 90 2.58 3.55 -8.99
CA GLN A 90 2.26 4.97 -8.83
C GLN A 90 0.91 5.23 -8.13
N ILE A 91 0.00 4.25 -8.15
CA ILE A 91 -1.33 4.34 -7.55
C ILE A 91 -1.40 3.84 -6.11
N VAL A 92 -0.31 3.29 -5.56
CA VAL A 92 -0.25 2.78 -4.17
C VAL A 92 0.82 3.50 -3.36
N ASP A 93 0.76 3.36 -2.04
CA ASP A 93 1.61 4.09 -1.10
C ASP A 93 3.10 3.93 -1.39
N GLY A 94 3.55 2.72 -1.71
CA GLY A 94 4.95 2.39 -1.93
C GLY A 94 5.56 3.15 -3.10
N GLY A 95 4.81 3.35 -4.19
CA GLY A 95 5.27 4.17 -5.31
C GLY A 95 5.35 5.66 -4.97
N VAL A 96 4.40 6.17 -4.17
CA VAL A 96 4.43 7.56 -3.68
C VAL A 96 5.61 7.77 -2.74
N ILE A 97 5.78 6.89 -1.76
CA ILE A 97 6.91 6.92 -0.81
C ILE A 97 8.23 6.87 -1.56
N LEU A 98 8.38 5.96 -2.52
CA LEU A 98 9.60 5.82 -3.30
C LEU A 98 9.87 7.07 -4.16
N LYS A 99 8.87 7.59 -4.89
CA LYS A 99 9.01 8.80 -5.71
C LYS A 99 9.56 9.95 -4.86
N TRP A 100 8.92 10.23 -3.73
CA TRP A 100 9.28 11.39 -2.92
C TRP A 100 10.54 11.17 -2.09
N ALA A 101 10.86 9.93 -1.72
CA ALA A 101 12.16 9.60 -1.12
C ALA A 101 13.31 9.85 -2.10
N LEU A 102 13.13 9.55 -3.39
CA LEU A 102 14.12 9.88 -4.43
C LEU A 102 14.27 11.39 -4.61
N VAL A 103 13.16 12.15 -4.60
CA VAL A 103 13.21 13.62 -4.66
C VAL A 103 13.96 14.21 -3.46
N LEU A 104 13.72 13.70 -2.25
CA LEU A 104 14.48 14.10 -1.06
C LEU A 104 15.98 13.79 -1.16
N ARG A 105 16.38 12.83 -1.98
CA ARG A 105 17.78 12.48 -2.25
C ARG A 105 18.39 13.28 -3.40
N GLY A 106 17.68 14.28 -3.93
CA GLY A 106 18.19 15.18 -4.96
C GLY A 106 17.84 14.78 -6.39
N HIS A 107 17.03 13.73 -6.61
CA HIS A 107 16.50 13.45 -7.94
C HIS A 107 15.45 14.48 -8.34
N GLY A 108 15.42 14.88 -9.62
CA GLY A 108 14.31 15.66 -10.14
C GLY A 108 13.00 14.85 -10.13
N GLU A 109 11.86 15.49 -9.94
CA GLU A 109 10.56 14.80 -9.85
C GLU A 109 10.26 13.91 -11.07
N ALA A 110 10.52 14.41 -12.27
CA ALA A 110 10.35 13.65 -13.50
C ALA A 110 11.28 12.43 -13.58
N GLN A 111 12.48 12.53 -13.00
CA GLN A 111 13.41 11.39 -12.93
C GLN A 111 12.90 10.35 -11.93
N ALA A 112 12.50 10.78 -10.73
CA ALA A 112 11.94 9.89 -9.71
C ALA A 112 10.70 9.16 -10.22
N GLU A 113 9.83 9.84 -10.95
CA GLU A 113 8.64 9.26 -11.56
C GLU A 113 8.97 8.17 -12.59
N ARG A 114 9.95 8.42 -13.47
CA ARG A 114 10.42 7.41 -14.42
C ARG A 114 10.97 6.17 -13.73
N ILE A 115 11.70 6.34 -12.62
CA ILE A 115 12.22 5.21 -11.84
C ILE A 115 11.08 4.37 -11.28
N VAL A 116 10.09 4.99 -10.63
CA VAL A 116 8.92 4.28 -10.08
C VAL A 116 8.15 3.57 -11.19
N ARG A 117 7.90 4.23 -12.33
CA ARG A 117 7.21 3.61 -13.47
C ARG A 117 7.95 2.39 -14.03
N ARG A 118 9.28 2.43 -14.13
CA ARG A 118 10.08 1.28 -14.58
C ARG A 118 9.97 0.10 -13.63
N LEU A 119 10.02 0.35 -12.32
CA LEU A 119 9.86 -0.68 -11.31
C LEU A 119 8.44 -1.27 -11.34
N ALA A 120 7.41 -0.43 -11.51
CA ALA A 120 6.02 -0.89 -11.65
C ALA A 120 5.86 -1.86 -12.83
N VAL A 121 6.43 -1.53 -14.00
CA VAL A 121 6.42 -2.41 -15.18
C VAL A 121 7.15 -3.71 -14.88
N GLY A 122 8.33 -3.66 -14.26
CA GLY A 122 9.09 -4.85 -13.88
C GLY A 122 8.29 -5.79 -12.97
N VAL A 123 7.63 -5.25 -11.95
CA VAL A 123 6.74 -6.04 -11.07
C VAL A 123 5.57 -6.64 -11.84
N GLY A 124 4.94 -5.87 -12.74
CA GLY A 124 3.85 -6.37 -13.59
C GLY A 124 4.27 -7.56 -14.47
N VAL A 125 5.44 -7.48 -15.10
CA VAL A 125 5.99 -8.57 -15.92
C VAL A 125 6.23 -9.82 -15.09
N ILE A 126 6.85 -9.68 -13.91
CA ILE A 126 7.12 -10.81 -13.00
C ILE A 126 5.81 -11.50 -12.62
N LEU A 127 4.78 -10.73 -12.25
CA LEU A 127 3.47 -11.29 -11.87
C LEU A 127 2.82 -12.07 -13.01
N VAL A 128 2.85 -11.53 -14.24
CA VAL A 128 2.31 -12.22 -15.42
C VAL A 128 3.07 -13.52 -15.69
N VAL A 129 4.40 -13.50 -15.62
CA VAL A 129 5.23 -14.69 -15.86
C VAL A 129 4.98 -15.76 -14.81
N VAL A 130 4.97 -15.40 -13.53
CA VAL A 130 4.72 -16.34 -12.43
C VAL A 130 3.32 -16.93 -12.52
N MET A 131 2.31 -16.11 -12.76
CA MET A 131 0.92 -16.58 -12.89
C MET A 131 0.72 -17.45 -14.12
N GLY A 132 1.33 -17.08 -15.27
CA GLY A 132 1.31 -17.89 -16.48
C GLY A 132 2.00 -19.24 -16.29
N ALA A 133 3.18 -19.26 -15.67
CA ALA A 133 3.89 -20.49 -15.35
C ALA A 133 3.07 -21.40 -14.41
N TRP A 134 2.45 -20.83 -13.38
CA TRP A 134 1.59 -21.58 -12.46
C TRP A 134 0.37 -22.17 -13.17
N LEU A 135 -0.27 -21.43 -14.07
CA LEU A 135 -1.41 -21.91 -14.86
C LEU A 135 -1.04 -23.03 -15.84
N VAL A 136 0.16 -22.98 -16.43
CA VAL A 136 0.64 -24.04 -17.35
C VAL A 136 1.04 -25.31 -16.59
N TRP A 137 1.53 -25.18 -15.36
CA TRP A 137 1.98 -26.32 -14.54
C TRP A 137 0.86 -27.05 -13.79
N ARG A 138 -0.35 -26.50 -13.80
CA ARG A 138 -1.53 -27.07 -13.16
C ARG A 138 -2.33 -27.93 -14.13
#